data_AF-A0A852INP3-F1
#
_entry.id   AF-A0A852INP3-F1
#
_cell.length_a   1.000
_cell.length_b   1.000
_cell.length_c   1.000
_cell.angle_alpha   90.00
_cell.angle_beta   90.00
_cell.angle_gamma   90.00
#
_symmetry.space_group_name_H-M   'P 1'
#
loop_
_entity.id
_entity.type
_entity.pdbx_description
1 polymer ?
#
loop_
_entity_poly.entity_id
_entity_poly.type
_entity_poly.pdbx_seq_one_letter_code
_entity_poly.pdbx_strand_id
1 'polypeptide(L)'
;GERPFRCTDCDKRFTMRSHLIVHCRIHTGEKPFSCADCDKRFTQRSSLSAHCRIHTGEKPFSCAECGESFTVRSRLIRHHRTHTCEKPFSCADCGKTFAQRSKLIVHHRTHTGKKPFSCADCSKSFSWKSALTRHRSVH
;
A
#
# COMPACT_ATOMS: atom_id res chain seq x y z
N GLY A 1 11.26 -3.36 23.83
CA GLY A 1 10.37 -4.51 24.10
C GLY A 1 10.89 -5.72 23.37
N GLU A 2 11.05 -6.84 24.06
CA GLU A 2 11.58 -8.08 23.50
C GLU A 2 10.70 -8.64 22.36
N ARG A 3 11.33 -9.24 21.35
CA ARG A 3 10.65 -9.87 20.20
C ARG A 3 11.00 -11.36 20.14
N PRO A 4 10.47 -12.17 21.08
CA PRO A 4 10.88 -13.57 21.21
C PRO A 4 10.39 -14.45 20.05
N PHE A 5 9.29 -14.09 19.39
CA PHE A 5 8.68 -14.93 18.36
C PHE A 5 9.29 -14.66 16.98
N ARG A 6 10.09 -15.58 16.45
CA ARG A 6 10.72 -15.47 15.12
C ARG A 6 9.89 -16.20 14.05
N CYS A 7 9.77 -15.61 12.86
CA CYS A 7 9.25 -16.29 11.68
C CYS A 7 10.30 -17.24 11.10
N THR A 8 9.89 -18.45 10.69
CA THR A 8 10.79 -19.44 10.08
C THR A 8 11.09 -19.11 8.62
N ASP A 9 10.16 -18.47 7.92
CA ASP A 9 10.26 -18.21 6.48
C ASP A 9 10.89 -16.85 6.17
N CYS A 10 11.15 -16.00 7.18
CA CYS A 10 11.86 -14.72 7.03
C CYS A 10 12.41 -14.20 8.36
N ASP A 11 13.30 -13.20 8.32
CA ASP A 11 13.96 -12.68 9.53
C ASP A 11 13.10 -11.78 10.44
N LYS A 12 11.78 -11.74 10.23
CA LYS A 12 10.89 -10.93 11.07
C LYS A 12 10.66 -11.60 12.42
N ARG A 13 10.75 -10.77 13.47
CA ARG A 13 10.47 -11.13 14.86
C ARG A 13 9.24 -10.38 15.37
N PHE A 14 8.52 -10.94 16.34
CA PHE A 14 7.28 -10.39 16.87
C PHE A 14 7.29 -10.42 18.39
N THR A 15 6.63 -9.43 18.99
CA THR A 15 6.44 -9.33 20.45
C THR A 15 5.37 -10.30 20.96
N MET A 16 4.42 -10.68 20.10
CA MET A 16 3.30 -11.57 20.43
C MET A 16 3.21 -12.72 19.43
N ARG A 17 2.86 -13.91 19.93
CA ARG A 17 2.65 -15.11 19.10
C ARG A 17 1.51 -14.92 18.10
N SER A 18 0.42 -14.25 18.50
CA SER A 18 -0.71 -13.92 17.63
C SER A 18 -0.29 -13.11 16.40
N HIS A 19 0.61 -12.13 16.57
CA HIS A 19 1.16 -11.35 15.47
C HIS A 19 2.03 -12.19 14.54
N LEU A 20 2.82 -13.12 15.08
CA LEU A 20 3.58 -14.08 14.27
C LEU A 20 2.63 -14.95 13.43
N ILE A 21 1.57 -15.51 14.02
CA ILE A 21 0.60 -16.35 13.30
C ILE A 21 -0.06 -15.58 12.16
N VAL A 22 -0.55 -14.35 12.43
CA VAL A 22 -1.12 -13.49 11.40
C VAL A 22 -0.10 -13.15 10.32
N HIS A 23 1.16 -12.95 10.70
CA HIS A 23 2.24 -12.70 9.75
C HIS A 23 2.50 -13.91 8.84
N CYS A 24 2.55 -15.14 9.37
CA CYS A 24 2.82 -16.33 8.57
C CYS A 24 1.82 -16.54 7.43
N ARG A 25 0.60 -15.98 7.54
CA ARG A 25 -0.39 -15.96 6.45
C ARG A 25 0.10 -15.32 5.15
N ILE A 26 1.11 -14.45 5.21
CA ILE A 26 1.71 -13.89 3.99
C ILE A 26 2.50 -14.92 3.20
N HIS A 27 3.05 -15.93 3.88
CA HIS A 27 3.86 -16.99 3.28
C HIS A 27 2.98 -18.13 2.80
N THR A 28 1.98 -18.51 3.60
CA THR A 28 1.02 -19.57 3.23
C THR A 28 -0.05 -19.10 2.25
N GLY A 29 -0.25 -17.79 2.10
CA GLY A 29 -1.33 -17.22 1.31
C GLY A 29 -2.73 -17.38 1.95
N GLU A 30 -2.81 -17.89 3.18
CA GLU A 30 -4.06 -18.13 3.89
C GLU A 30 -4.87 -16.84 4.06
N LYS A 31 -6.10 -16.83 3.55
CA LYS A 31 -7.05 -15.71 3.68
C LYS A 31 -8.37 -16.22 4.25
N PRO A 32 -8.47 -16.37 5.59
CA PRO A 32 -9.62 -17.00 6.23
C PRO A 32 -10.92 -16.21 6.09
N PHE A 33 -10.82 -14.90 5.85
CA PHE A 33 -11.96 -14.00 5.91
C PHE A 33 -12.44 -13.66 4.49
N SER A 34 -13.56 -14.20 4.05
CA SER A 34 -14.20 -13.88 2.77
C SER A 34 -15.21 -12.75 2.91
N CYS A 35 -15.31 -11.92 1.87
CA CYS A 35 -16.42 -11.00 1.71
C CYS A 35 -17.65 -11.76 1.21
N ALA A 36 -18.84 -11.40 1.70
CA ALA A 36 -20.09 -12.00 1.24
C ALA A 36 -20.56 -11.39 -0.10
N ASP A 37 -20.23 -10.12 -0.35
CA ASP A 37 -20.71 -9.38 -1.52
C ASP A 37 -19.74 -9.47 -2.73
N CYS A 38 -18.58 -10.11 -2.58
CA CYS A 38 -17.63 -10.35 -3.67
C CYS A 38 -16.59 -11.43 -3.33
N ASP A 39 -15.85 -11.91 -4.32
CA ASP A 39 -14.86 -13.00 -4.15
C ASP A 39 -13.58 -12.62 -3.38
N LYS A 40 -13.51 -11.41 -2.80
CA LYS A 40 -12.30 -10.95 -2.10
C LYS A 40 -12.16 -11.61 -0.75
N ARG A 41 -10.94 -12.11 -0.49
CA ARG A 41 -10.54 -12.72 0.78
C ARG A 41 -9.40 -11.95 1.45
N PHE A 42 -9.38 -11.96 2.78
CA PHE A 42 -8.48 -11.18 3.62
C PHE A 42 -7.80 -12.06 4.66
N THR A 43 -6.58 -11.66 5.05
CA THR A 43 -5.79 -12.34 6.09
C THR A 43 -6.24 -11.96 7.51
N GLN A 44 -6.98 -10.86 7.66
CA GLN A 44 -7.44 -10.32 8.93
C GLN A 44 -8.90 -9.83 8.85
N ARG A 45 -9.67 -10.04 9.93
CA ARG A 45 -11.06 -9.59 10.05
C ARG A 45 -11.21 -8.07 9.95
N SER A 46 -10.28 -7.30 10.54
CA SER A 46 -10.26 -5.83 10.44
C SER A 46 -10.13 -5.34 8.99
N SER A 47 -9.35 -6.07 8.16
CA SER A 47 -9.19 -5.75 6.75
C SER A 47 -10.46 -6.05 5.95
N LEU A 48 -11.15 -7.16 6.26
CA LEU A 48 -12.46 -7.46 5.69
C LEU A 48 -13.50 -6.40 6.08
N SER A 49 -13.59 -6.05 7.37
CA SER A 49 -14.54 -5.02 7.83
C SER A 49 -14.32 -3.66 7.14
N ALA A 50 -13.06 -3.22 7.03
CA ALA A 50 -12.74 -2.00 6.29
C ALA A 50 -13.03 -2.10 4.79
N HIS A 51 -12.96 -3.31 4.21
CA HIS A 51 -13.31 -3.55 2.81
C HIS A 51 -14.82 -3.51 2.58
N CYS A 52 -15.64 -4.10 3.45
CA CYS A 52 -17.10 -4.12 3.31
C CYS A 52 -17.70 -2.71 3.22
N ARG A 53 -17.03 -1.69 3.76
CA ARG A 53 -17.39 -0.27 3.60
C ARG A 53 -17.47 0.21 2.15
N ILE A 54 -16.83 -0.49 1.22
CA ILE A 54 -16.93 -0.19 -0.21
C ILE A 54 -18.31 -0.57 -0.75
N HIS A 55 -18.91 -1.64 -0.21
CA HIS A 55 -20.23 -2.12 -0.62
C HIS A 55 -21.35 -1.30 0.05
N THR A 56 -21.17 -0.96 1.33
CA THR A 56 -22.16 -0.16 2.06
C THR A 56 -22.07 1.35 1.77
N GLY A 57 -20.96 1.82 1.19
CA GLY A 57 -20.67 3.24 1.01
C GLY A 57 -20.29 3.98 2.30
N GLU A 58 -20.20 3.29 3.44
CA GLU A 58 -19.88 3.89 4.74
C GLU A 58 -18.50 4.56 4.72
N LYS A 59 -18.45 5.85 5.08
CA LYS A 59 -17.22 6.64 5.16
C LYS A 59 -17.09 7.32 6.54
N PRO A 60 -16.70 6.60 7.59
CA PRO A 60 -16.76 7.11 8.97
C PRO A 60 -15.77 8.23 9.29
N PHE A 61 -14.78 8.45 8.42
CA PHE A 61 -13.67 9.34 8.69
C PHE A 61 -13.76 10.57 7.79
N SER A 62 -14.33 11.66 8.32
CA SER A 62 -14.52 12.91 7.59
C SER A 62 -13.40 13.91 7.87
N CYS A 63 -12.99 14.64 6.84
CA CYS A 63 -12.12 15.79 6.97
C CYS A 63 -12.92 17.00 7.45
N ALA A 64 -12.52 17.59 8.57
CA ALA A 64 -13.18 18.79 9.10
C ALA A 64 -13.00 20.03 8.22
N GLU A 65 -11.94 20.07 7.39
CA GLU A 65 -11.59 21.24 6.59
C GLU A 65 -12.37 21.31 5.27
N CYS A 66 -12.68 20.17 4.64
CA CYS A 66 -13.34 20.11 3.33
C CYS A 66 -14.57 19.19 3.27
N GLY A 67 -14.92 18.51 4.36
CA GLY A 67 -16.04 17.57 4.42
C GLY A 67 -15.81 16.22 3.71
N GLU A 68 -14.69 16.05 3.00
CA GLU A 68 -14.41 14.81 2.28
C GLU A 68 -14.29 13.64 3.26
N SER A 69 -15.00 12.53 2.96
CA SER A 69 -15.12 11.39 3.86
C SER A 69 -14.45 10.13 3.30
N PHE A 70 -13.81 9.37 4.18
CA PHE A 70 -12.97 8.22 3.86
C PHE A 70 -13.43 6.95 4.59
N THR A 71 -13.23 5.81 3.95
CA THR A 71 -13.56 4.49 4.51
C THR A 71 -12.57 4.02 5.59
N VAL A 72 -11.36 4.61 5.64
CA VAL A 72 -10.29 4.22 6.57
C VAL A 72 -9.52 5.44 7.06
N ARG A 73 -9.25 5.51 8.38
CA ARG A 73 -8.53 6.61 9.05
C ARG A 73 -7.20 6.99 8.41
N SER A 74 -6.40 6.01 7.97
CA SER A 74 -5.10 6.28 7.34
C SER A 74 -5.22 7.04 6.01
N ARG A 75 -6.34 6.90 5.30
CA ARG A 75 -6.63 7.69 4.09
C ARG A 75 -6.95 9.13 4.44
N LEU A 76 -7.72 9.36 5.50
CA LEU A 76 -8.00 10.71 6.03
C LEU A 76 -6.71 11.42 6.45
N ILE A 77 -5.85 10.77 7.25
CA ILE A 77 -4.56 11.35 7.67
C ILE A 77 -3.70 11.73 6.47
N ARG A 78 -3.65 10.86 5.46
CA ARG A 78 -2.90 11.14 4.22
C ARG A 78 -3.52 12.27 3.41
N HIS A 79 -4.85 12.37 3.40
CA HIS A 79 -5.58 13.46 2.77
C HIS A 79 -5.30 14.79 3.48
N HIS A 80 -5.29 14.86 4.82
CA HIS A 80 -4.95 16.11 5.53
C HIS A 80 -3.63 16.75 5.09
N ARG A 81 -2.66 15.96 4.63
CA ARG A 81 -1.39 16.48 4.07
C ARG A 81 -1.57 17.33 2.82
N THR A 82 -2.70 17.24 2.12
CA THR A 82 -3.02 18.11 0.98
C THR A 82 -3.42 19.50 1.44
N HIS A 83 -3.94 19.65 2.66
CA HIS A 83 -4.24 20.94 3.24
C HIS A 83 -3.01 21.57 3.88
N THR A 84 -2.27 20.80 4.68
CA THR A 84 -1.09 21.32 5.40
C THR A 84 0.16 21.46 4.54
N CYS A 85 0.14 20.95 3.31
CA CYS A 85 1.31 20.81 2.44
C CYS A 85 2.49 20.03 3.07
N GLU A 86 2.24 19.24 4.12
CA GLU A 86 3.27 18.46 4.82
C GLU A 86 3.91 17.41 3.89
N LYS A 87 5.24 17.48 3.76
CA LYS A 87 6.04 16.56 2.92
C LYS A 87 7.15 15.88 3.74
N PRO A 88 6.79 14.93 4.62
CA PRO A 88 7.74 14.38 5.60
C PRO A 88 8.79 13.43 5.00
N PHE A 89 8.67 13.09 3.70
CA PHE A 89 9.59 12.16 3.05
C PHE A 89 10.51 12.89 2.08
N SER A 90 11.79 13.00 2.42
CA SER A 90 12.82 13.62 1.58
C SER A 90 13.64 12.60 0.80
N CYS A 91 14.06 12.97 -0.41
CA CYS A 91 15.04 12.24 -1.22
C CYS A 91 16.44 12.65 -0.79
N ALA A 92 17.25 11.67 -0.37
CA ALA A 92 18.64 11.93 0.04
C ALA A 92 19.49 12.43 -1.14
N ASP A 93 19.25 11.92 -2.35
CA ASP A 93 20.07 12.24 -3.53
C ASP A 93 19.85 13.66 -4.08
N CYS A 94 18.70 14.29 -3.82
CA CYS A 94 18.35 15.58 -4.46
C CYS A 94 17.52 16.54 -3.60
N GLY A 95 17.26 16.21 -2.33
CA GLY A 95 16.50 17.04 -1.40
C GLY A 95 14.99 17.14 -1.66
N LYS A 96 14.47 16.64 -2.79
CA LYS A 96 13.04 16.73 -3.11
C LYS A 96 12.17 16.02 -2.06
N THR A 97 11.10 16.69 -1.64
CA THR A 97 10.20 16.21 -0.59
C THR A 97 8.85 15.74 -1.14
N PHE A 98 8.24 14.76 -0.46
CA PHE A 98 6.99 14.11 -0.85
C PHE A 98 6.06 13.92 0.34
N ALA A 99 4.75 14.06 0.11
CA ALA A 99 3.72 13.79 1.12
C ALA A 99 3.53 12.29 1.42
N GLN A 100 4.02 11.41 0.52
CA GLN A 100 3.86 9.96 0.62
C GLN A 100 5.17 9.22 0.32
N ARG A 101 5.50 8.22 1.15
CA ARG A 101 6.69 7.38 0.98
C ARG A 101 6.71 6.63 -0.37
N SER A 102 5.55 6.19 -0.85
CA SER A 102 5.44 5.52 -2.15
C SER A 102 5.87 6.42 -3.31
N LYS A 103 5.57 7.73 -3.23
CA LYS A 103 6.00 8.72 -4.23
C LYS A 103 7.50 8.93 -4.19
N LEU A 104 8.10 8.97 -3.00
CA LEU A 104 9.56 9.00 -2.84
C LEU A 104 10.23 7.76 -3.45
N ILE A 105 9.73 6.55 -3.17
CA ILE A 105 10.28 5.30 -3.72
C ILE A 105 10.21 5.29 -5.25
N VAL A 106 9.10 5.76 -5.83
CA VAL A 106 8.96 5.88 -7.28
C VAL A 106 9.91 6.95 -7.83
N HIS A 107 10.08 8.07 -7.11
CA HIS A 107 11.03 9.11 -7.49
C HIS A 107 12.48 8.59 -7.50
N HIS A 108 12.92 7.79 -6.51
CA HIS A 108 14.27 7.19 -6.51
C HIS A 108 14.59 6.36 -7.77
N ARG A 109 13.59 5.93 -8.53
CA ARG A 109 13.81 5.25 -9.83
C ARG A 109 14.38 6.19 -10.89
N THR A 110 14.20 7.50 -10.76
CA THR A 110 14.79 8.49 -11.67
C THR A 110 16.30 8.60 -11.47
N HIS A 111 16.80 8.38 -10.26
CA HIS A 111 18.23 8.39 -9.95
C HIS A 111 18.89 7.06 -10.32
N THR A 112 18.23 5.95 -9.99
CA THR A 112 18.78 4.60 -10.22
C THR A 112 18.57 4.05 -11.62
N GLY A 113 17.75 4.70 -12.46
CA GLY A 113 17.35 4.20 -13.77
C GLY A 113 16.52 2.91 -13.75
N LYS A 114 16.07 2.43 -12.59
CA LYS A 114 15.33 1.17 -12.46
C LYS A 114 14.00 1.21 -13.21
N LYS A 115 13.83 0.28 -14.16
CA LYS A 115 12.64 0.10 -15.00
C LYS A 115 11.99 -1.27 -14.76
N PRO A 116 11.27 -1.46 -13.64
CA PRO A 116 10.77 -2.77 -13.23
C PRO A 116 9.60 -3.29 -14.07
N PHE A 117 9.07 -2.50 -15.01
CA PHE A 117 7.90 -2.89 -15.80
C PHE A 117 8.31 -3.13 -17.26
N SER A 118 8.48 -4.40 -17.63
CA SER A 118 8.79 -4.79 -19.01
C SER A 118 7.53 -5.10 -19.82
N CYS A 119 7.56 -4.73 -21.09
CA CYS A 119 6.59 -5.22 -22.07
C CYS A 119 6.87 -6.70 -22.35
N ALA A 120 5.82 -7.50 -22.54
CA ALA A 120 5.96 -8.91 -22.90
C ALA A 120 6.12 -9.06 -24.42
N ASP A 121 5.49 -8.16 -25.17
CA ASP A 121 5.42 -8.18 -26.63
C ASP A 121 6.63 -7.49 -27.29
N CYS A 122 7.44 -6.76 -26.51
CA CYS A 122 8.71 -6.20 -26.97
C CYS A 122 9.71 -5.97 -25.82
N SER A 123 10.99 -5.71 -26.13
CA SER A 123 12.06 -5.52 -25.14
C SER A 123 12.05 -4.17 -24.40
N LYS A 124 10.96 -3.38 -24.50
CA LYS A 124 10.87 -2.07 -23.82
C LYS A 124 10.51 -2.22 -22.34
N SER A 125 11.26 -1.52 -21.49
CA SER A 125 10.98 -1.43 -20.04
C SER A 125 10.71 0.00 -19.60
N PHE A 126 9.87 0.15 -18.57
CA PHE A 126 9.35 1.41 -18.08
C PHE A 126 9.52 1.54 -16.56
N SER A 127 9.73 2.77 -16.10
CA SER A 127 9.85 3.08 -14.66
C SER A 127 8.48 3.05 -13.94
N TRP A 128 7.39 3.24 -14.70
CA TRP A 128 6.01 3.33 -14.21
C TRP A 128 5.08 2.34 -14.93
N LYS A 129 4.14 1.75 -14.17
CA LYS A 129 3.13 0.83 -14.72
C LYS A 129 2.21 1.52 -15.72
N SER A 130 1.81 2.76 -15.46
CA SER A 130 0.95 3.54 -16.38
C SER A 130 1.64 3.77 -17.73
N ALA A 131 2.95 3.99 -17.75
CA ALA A 131 3.71 4.12 -18.98
C ALA A 131 3.73 2.80 -19.77
N LEU A 132 3.90 1.66 -19.09
CA LEU A 132 3.75 0.34 -19.73
C LEU A 132 2.33 0.11 -20.25
N THR A 133 1.28 0.43 -19.48
CA THR A 133 -0.11 0.26 -19.92
C THR A 133 -0.41 1.10 -21.16
N ARG A 134 0.01 2.37 -21.19
CA ARG A 134 -0.11 3.23 -22.39
C ARG A 134 0.72 2.72 -23.57
N HIS A 135 1.88 2.14 -23.30
CA HIS A 135 2.67 1.52 -24.36
C HIS A 135 2.00 0.25 -24.91
N ARG A 136 1.32 -0.53 -24.07
CA ARG A 136 0.61 -1.73 -24.54
C ARG A 136 -0.57 -1.42 -25.45
N SER A 137 -1.17 -0.23 -25.38
CA SER A 137 -2.26 0.15 -26.27
C SER A 137 -1.80 0.57 -27.67
N VAL A 138 -0.49 0.59 -27.94
CA VAL A 138 0.06 0.83 -29.28
C VAL A 138 0.54 -0.46 -29.96
N HIS A 139 0.38 -1.60 -29.29
CA HIS A 139 0.39 -2.93 -29.92
C HIS A 139 -1.05 -3.29 -30.25
#